data_AF-A0A4R3GYP2-F1
#
_entry.id   AF-A0A4R3GYP2-F1
#
_cell.length_a   1.000
_cell.length_b   1.000
_cell.length_c   1.000
_cell.angle_alpha   90.00
_cell.angle_beta   90.00
_cell.angle_gamma   90.00
#
_symmetry.space_group_name_H-M   'P 1'
#
loop_
_entity.id
_entity.type
_entity.pdbx_description
1 polymer ?
#
loop_
_entity_poly.entity_id
_entity_poly.type
_entity_poly.pdbx_seq_one_letter_code
_entity_poly.pdbx_strand_id
1 'polypeptide(L)'
;MAKQDELVFLPLGGVGEIGMNLALYGFGPSDHRQWIMVDCGVTFPGPDLPGVDLVLPDIRFLANERKNLKAIIITHAHEDHYGALADLWPGLNVPVYASPFTAGLLEAKRNFEKDAIGEVPVTIFKAGDTINAGPFSIEGVAVNHSIPEPMSLMIRTPLGNVIHTGDWKIDHEPSLGPLTDEIRFRQLGDEGVLALLCDSTNALRDGVSPSEKDVSESLRKIIEDAEGRVAITTFSSNVGRIRTIAEAAEAAGRDVLLLGSSLKRVCDVAQDIGLMEGIKPFISEEDYGFIPRDKVVVILTGSQGEPRAALAKLSRDEMRNVAFAAGDIVVFSSRAIPGNEKAIQDIKNGLVEQGVHVITDSEALVHVSGHPRRNELQKMYEWTRPKIVVPVHGEETHLTAHKELAEQSGIPMVPRVRNGDVLRLAPGPAEVIDEAPHGRIYKDGSLIGDFDEMGIGERKKLAYVGHVAASIVLDSRYDIIGEPDLVAIGLPAYDDEGEDMEDALFDAAIGAIESIPRARRKDIDMVQEAVRRAVRAAANHAWGKKPVVTVFVTRV
;
A
#
# COMPACT_ATOMS: atom_id res chain seq x y z
N MET A 1 -0.54 -16.61 42.22
CA MET A 1 0.03 -15.25 42.37
C MET A 1 -0.55 -14.41 41.25
N ALA A 2 -1.02 -13.18 41.52
CA ALA A 2 -1.48 -12.29 40.45
C ALA A 2 -0.29 -12.02 39.52
N LYS A 3 -0.50 -12.19 38.20
CA LYS A 3 0.53 -11.87 37.22
C LYS A 3 0.77 -10.36 37.24
N GLN A 4 2.03 -9.95 37.08
CA GLN A 4 2.41 -8.55 37.03
C GLN A 4 1.85 -7.91 35.74
N ASP A 5 1.46 -6.64 35.81
CA ASP A 5 1.08 -5.87 34.62
C ASP A 5 2.28 -5.71 33.69
N GLU A 6 2.02 -5.75 32.38
CA GLU A 6 3.02 -5.55 31.35
C GLU A 6 2.53 -4.50 30.35
N LEU A 7 3.48 -3.74 29.81
CA LEU A 7 3.28 -2.90 28.63
C LEU A 7 3.95 -3.59 27.45
N VAL A 8 3.19 -3.89 26.41
CA VAL A 8 3.67 -4.59 25.22
C VAL A 8 3.38 -3.82 23.94
N PHE A 9 4.22 -4.01 22.94
CA PHE A 9 4.03 -3.59 21.56
C PHE A 9 3.93 -4.83 20.67
N LEU A 10 2.96 -4.84 19.77
CA LEU A 10 2.73 -5.91 18.80
C LEU A 10 2.38 -5.30 17.43
N PRO A 11 3.30 -5.30 16.46
CA PRO A 11 2.98 -4.95 15.09
C PRO A 11 2.31 -6.14 14.39
N LEU A 12 1.17 -5.92 13.70
CA LEU A 12 0.58 -6.90 12.78
C LEU A 12 0.87 -6.59 11.31
N GLY A 13 1.44 -5.43 11.03
CA GLY A 13 1.92 -5.01 9.71
C GLY A 13 2.79 -3.75 9.81
N GLY A 14 3.63 -3.52 8.80
CA GLY A 14 4.51 -2.35 8.71
C GLY A 14 5.91 -2.48 9.34
N VAL A 15 6.25 -3.63 9.95
CA VAL A 15 7.60 -3.88 10.51
C VAL A 15 8.31 -4.98 9.73
N GLY A 16 9.29 -4.57 8.93
CA GLY A 16 10.01 -5.43 8.01
C GLY A 16 9.56 -5.32 6.56
N GLU A 17 8.66 -4.40 6.28
CA GLU A 17 8.11 -4.05 4.98
C GLU A 17 7.77 -2.55 4.96
N ILE A 18 7.42 -2.03 3.78
CA ILE A 18 6.83 -0.70 3.62
C ILE A 18 5.36 -0.89 3.24
N GLY A 19 4.47 -0.26 3.99
CA GLY A 19 3.03 -0.39 3.82
C GLY A 19 2.36 -1.24 4.90
N MET A 20 1.03 -1.30 4.86
CA MET A 20 0.22 -2.17 5.73
C MET A 20 0.40 -1.91 7.23
N ASN A 21 0.67 -0.66 7.62
CA ASN A 21 0.98 -0.34 9.01
C ASN A 21 -0.21 -0.62 9.93
N LEU A 22 0.03 -1.43 10.97
CA LEU A 22 -0.93 -1.71 12.04
C LEU A 22 -0.15 -2.09 13.29
N ALA A 23 -0.24 -1.24 14.32
CA ALA A 23 0.43 -1.40 15.59
C ALA A 23 -0.57 -1.60 16.73
N LEU A 24 -0.29 -2.54 17.63
CA LEU A 24 -1.05 -2.74 18.86
C LEU A 24 -0.18 -2.41 20.08
N TYR A 25 -0.77 -1.68 21.03
CA TYR A 25 -0.20 -1.46 22.36
C TYR A 25 -1.09 -2.11 23.41
N GLY A 26 -0.51 -3.02 24.20
CA GLY A 26 -1.22 -3.79 25.22
C GLY A 26 -0.76 -3.40 26.62
N PHE A 27 -1.71 -3.24 27.55
CA PHE A 27 -1.41 -2.96 28.95
C PHE A 27 -2.25 -3.82 29.89
N GLY A 28 -1.61 -4.41 30.90
CA GLY A 28 -2.25 -5.20 31.96
C GLY A 28 -1.61 -6.58 32.12
N PRO A 29 -2.23 -7.49 32.88
CA PRO A 29 -1.73 -8.85 33.05
C PRO A 29 -1.66 -9.58 31.71
N SER A 30 -0.66 -10.45 31.53
CA SER A 30 -0.43 -11.14 30.24
C SER A 30 -1.64 -11.86 29.62
N ASP A 31 -2.63 -12.27 30.41
CA ASP A 31 -3.84 -12.97 29.96
C ASP A 31 -5.09 -12.07 29.84
N HIS A 32 -5.00 -10.80 30.23
CA HIS A 32 -6.10 -9.83 30.22
C HIS A 32 -5.60 -8.41 29.89
N ARG A 33 -4.75 -8.28 28.87
CA ARG A 33 -4.31 -6.96 28.40
C ARG A 33 -5.47 -6.21 27.77
N GLN A 34 -5.54 -4.91 28.00
CA GLN A 34 -6.35 -4.00 27.19
C GLN A 34 -5.49 -3.44 26.07
N TRP A 35 -6.08 -3.24 24.90
CA TRP A 35 -5.36 -2.88 23.68
C TRP A 35 -5.84 -1.55 23.11
N ILE A 36 -4.92 -0.81 22.51
CA ILE A 36 -5.22 0.23 21.52
C ILE A 36 -4.52 -0.13 20.22
N MET A 37 -5.12 0.27 19.11
CA MET A 37 -4.56 0.13 17.77
C MET A 37 -4.13 1.51 17.26
N VAL A 38 -2.96 1.56 16.65
CA VAL A 38 -2.45 2.72 15.92
C VAL A 38 -2.32 2.30 14.46
N ASP A 39 -3.03 3.03 13.60
CA ASP A 39 -3.15 2.81 12.16
C ASP A 39 -3.77 1.45 11.76
N CYS A 40 -4.25 1.39 10.52
CA CYS A 40 -4.86 0.25 9.86
C CYS A 40 -4.73 0.42 8.33
N GLY A 41 -3.52 0.17 7.83
CA GLY A 41 -3.13 0.41 6.45
C GLY A 41 -3.30 -0.74 5.47
N VAL A 42 -3.14 -0.45 4.19
CA VAL A 42 -2.96 -1.45 3.11
C VAL A 42 -1.53 -1.43 2.56
N THR A 43 -1.18 -2.46 1.82
CA THR A 43 -0.12 -2.37 0.80
C THR A 43 -0.68 -2.81 -0.56
N PHE A 44 0.05 -2.52 -1.63
CA PHE A 44 -0.39 -2.77 -3.00
C PHE A 44 0.13 -4.12 -3.51
N PRO A 45 -0.68 -4.86 -4.28
CA PRO A 45 -0.29 -6.16 -4.79
C PRO A 45 0.79 -6.06 -5.86
N GLY A 46 1.77 -6.96 -5.80
CA GLY A 46 2.75 -7.16 -6.86
C GLY A 46 2.23 -8.04 -8.01
N PRO A 47 3.02 -8.20 -9.09
CA PRO A 47 2.67 -9.08 -10.23
C PRO A 47 2.42 -10.54 -9.85
N ASP A 48 2.86 -10.97 -8.66
CA ASP A 48 2.73 -12.32 -8.14
C ASP A 48 1.39 -12.60 -7.45
N LEU A 49 0.53 -11.59 -7.31
CA LEU A 49 -0.81 -11.62 -6.73
C LEU A 49 -1.89 -11.29 -7.78
N PRO A 50 -2.09 -12.14 -8.81
CA PRO A 50 -2.96 -11.84 -9.93
C PRO A 50 -4.41 -11.61 -9.50
N GLY A 51 -4.94 -10.43 -9.82
CA GLY A 51 -6.32 -10.01 -9.60
C GLY A 51 -6.65 -9.55 -8.18
N VAL A 52 -5.67 -9.52 -7.27
CA VAL A 52 -5.81 -8.81 -5.99
C VAL A 52 -5.88 -7.31 -6.25
N ASP A 53 -6.74 -6.60 -5.51
CA ASP A 53 -6.84 -5.14 -5.53
C ASP A 53 -5.99 -4.52 -4.41
N LEU A 54 -6.09 -5.05 -3.18
CA LEU A 54 -5.38 -4.56 -1.98
C LEU A 54 -4.91 -5.72 -1.10
N VAL A 55 -3.80 -5.51 -0.40
CA VAL A 55 -3.27 -6.42 0.64
C VAL A 55 -3.45 -5.75 2.00
N LEU A 56 -4.05 -6.44 2.95
CA LEU A 56 -4.42 -5.94 4.28
C LEU A 56 -3.73 -6.77 5.37
N PRO A 57 -3.51 -6.20 6.57
CA PRO A 57 -2.93 -6.95 7.68
C PRO A 57 -3.93 -8.00 8.18
N ASP A 58 -3.43 -9.17 8.52
CA ASP A 58 -4.22 -10.19 9.18
C ASP A 58 -4.47 -9.83 10.65
N ILE A 59 -5.74 -9.53 10.96
CA ILE A 59 -6.20 -9.15 12.30
C ILE A 59 -6.83 -10.32 13.08
N ARG A 60 -6.62 -11.59 12.70
CA ARG A 60 -7.19 -12.74 13.42
C ARG A 60 -6.83 -12.80 14.90
N PHE A 61 -5.67 -12.25 15.29
CA PHE A 61 -5.32 -12.05 16.70
C PHE A 61 -6.42 -11.29 17.47
N LEU A 62 -6.96 -10.23 16.88
CA LEU A 62 -7.98 -9.37 17.49
C LEU A 62 -9.37 -10.01 17.57
N ALA A 63 -9.61 -11.12 16.87
CA ALA A 63 -10.90 -11.83 16.97
C ALA A 63 -11.19 -12.27 18.41
N ASN A 64 -10.16 -12.70 19.15
CA ASN A 64 -10.28 -13.08 20.57
C ASN A 64 -10.13 -11.89 21.52
N GLU A 65 -9.48 -10.80 21.08
CA GLU A 65 -9.21 -9.61 21.87
C GLU A 65 -10.19 -8.46 21.64
N ARG A 66 -11.25 -8.67 20.85
CA ARG A 66 -12.18 -7.60 20.42
C ARG A 66 -12.76 -6.79 21.59
N LYS A 67 -13.09 -7.45 22.70
CA LYS A 67 -13.62 -6.77 23.92
C LYS A 67 -12.53 -5.98 24.68
N ASN A 68 -11.28 -6.33 24.44
CA ASN A 68 -10.12 -5.75 25.08
C ASN A 68 -9.54 -4.58 24.25
N LEU A 69 -9.80 -4.53 22.94
CA LEU A 69 -9.51 -3.38 22.10
C LEU A 69 -10.40 -2.18 22.46
N LYS A 70 -9.78 -1.05 22.79
CA LYS A 70 -10.46 0.13 23.34
C LYS A 70 -10.64 1.26 22.34
N ALA A 71 -9.72 1.41 21.42
CA ALA A 71 -9.74 2.46 20.40
C ALA A 71 -8.81 2.12 19.25
N ILE A 72 -9.09 2.71 18.09
CA ILE A 72 -8.19 2.83 16.95
C ILE A 72 -7.86 4.31 16.78
N ILE A 73 -6.59 4.64 16.63
CA ILE A 73 -6.11 6.00 16.39
C ILE A 73 -5.37 6.00 15.06
N ILE A 74 -5.76 6.87 14.14
CA ILE A 74 -5.12 7.01 12.83
C ILE A 74 -4.20 8.23 12.85
N THR A 75 -2.91 8.01 12.61
CA THR A 75 -1.87 9.04 12.63
C THR A 75 -2.01 10.00 11.46
N HIS A 76 -2.30 9.48 10.26
CA HIS A 76 -2.51 10.26 9.04
C HIS A 76 -3.18 9.44 7.93
N ALA A 77 -3.56 10.11 6.83
CA ALA A 77 -4.38 9.54 5.77
C ALA A 77 -3.62 9.03 4.53
N HIS A 78 -2.45 8.41 4.69
CA HIS A 78 -1.88 7.61 3.59
C HIS A 78 -2.51 6.21 3.58
N GLU A 79 -2.71 5.63 2.40
CA GLU A 79 -3.41 4.33 2.26
C GLU A 79 -2.76 3.24 3.13
N ASP A 80 -1.46 3.29 3.36
CA ASP A 80 -0.72 2.41 4.25
C ASP A 80 -0.85 2.70 5.75
N HIS A 81 -1.69 3.66 6.15
CA HIS A 81 -2.02 3.94 7.56
C HIS A 81 -3.52 3.92 7.84
N TYR A 82 -4.39 4.16 6.86
CA TYR A 82 -5.86 4.14 7.07
C TYR A 82 -6.61 3.27 6.06
N GLY A 83 -5.96 2.84 4.98
CA GLY A 83 -6.61 2.30 3.79
C GLY A 83 -7.40 1.02 4.04
N ALA A 84 -7.02 0.23 5.05
CA ALA A 84 -7.68 -1.02 5.43
C ALA A 84 -8.78 -0.81 6.47
N LEU A 85 -8.86 0.37 7.09
CA LEU A 85 -9.76 0.63 8.21
C LEU A 85 -11.21 0.36 7.83
N ALA A 86 -11.63 0.87 6.67
CA ALA A 86 -13.02 0.78 6.23
C ALA A 86 -13.43 -0.70 5.98
N ASP A 87 -12.50 -1.52 5.51
CA ASP A 87 -12.68 -2.96 5.25
C ASP A 87 -12.66 -3.80 6.55
N LEU A 88 -11.79 -3.46 7.51
CA LEU A 88 -11.55 -4.28 8.72
C LEU A 88 -12.36 -3.83 9.95
N TRP A 89 -12.73 -2.54 10.03
CA TRP A 89 -13.46 -1.99 11.17
C TRP A 89 -14.79 -2.68 11.48
N PRO A 90 -15.61 -3.15 10.50
CA PRO A 90 -16.85 -3.87 10.81
C PRO A 90 -16.66 -5.08 11.74
N GLY A 91 -15.52 -5.77 11.64
CA GLY A 91 -15.14 -6.88 12.52
C GLY A 91 -14.74 -6.44 13.93
N LEU A 92 -14.25 -5.20 14.08
CA LEU A 92 -13.73 -4.64 15.33
C LEU A 92 -14.81 -3.88 16.11
N ASN A 93 -15.51 -2.93 15.46
CA ASN A 93 -16.57 -2.09 16.03
C ASN A 93 -16.16 -1.38 17.33
N VAL A 94 -15.04 -0.66 17.27
CA VAL A 94 -14.48 0.13 18.38
C VAL A 94 -14.38 1.61 17.99
N PRO A 95 -14.30 2.54 18.96
CA PRO A 95 -14.10 3.96 18.66
C PRO A 95 -12.89 4.21 17.77
N VAL A 96 -13.06 5.04 16.75
CA VAL A 96 -11.99 5.49 15.85
C VAL A 96 -11.73 6.97 16.07
N TYR A 97 -10.46 7.34 16.19
CA TYR A 97 -10.00 8.71 16.36
C TYR A 97 -9.08 9.08 15.19
N ALA A 98 -9.42 10.16 14.47
CA ALA A 98 -8.62 10.62 13.35
C ALA A 98 -8.82 12.12 13.09
N SER A 99 -7.92 12.72 12.31
CA SER A 99 -8.02 14.13 11.90
C SER A 99 -9.24 14.39 11.00
N PRO A 100 -9.70 15.65 10.88
CA PRO A 100 -10.74 16.03 9.91
C PRO A 100 -10.44 15.57 8.49
N PHE A 101 -9.19 15.68 8.04
CA PHE A 101 -8.79 15.25 6.69
C PHE A 101 -8.93 13.73 6.52
N THR A 102 -8.46 12.94 7.49
CA THR A 102 -8.64 11.47 7.47
C THR A 102 -10.11 11.08 7.49
N ALA A 103 -10.93 11.73 8.32
CA ALA A 103 -12.37 11.48 8.40
C ALA A 103 -13.07 11.76 7.06
N GLY A 104 -12.77 12.90 6.43
CA GLY A 104 -13.31 13.25 5.12
C GLY A 104 -12.89 12.27 4.01
N LEU A 105 -11.64 11.80 4.03
CA LEU A 105 -11.18 10.79 3.06
C LEU A 105 -11.85 9.43 3.24
N LEU A 106 -12.13 9.00 4.48
CA LEU A 106 -12.91 7.80 4.75
C LEU A 106 -14.33 7.92 4.20
N GLU A 107 -14.99 9.06 4.44
CA GLU A 107 -16.33 9.33 3.92
C GLU A 107 -16.33 9.36 2.37
N ALA A 108 -15.36 10.04 1.77
CA ALA A 108 -15.23 10.10 0.32
C ALA A 108 -14.91 8.73 -0.31
N LYS A 109 -14.15 7.86 0.37
CA LYS A 109 -13.89 6.47 -0.04
C LYS A 109 -15.18 5.65 -0.02
N ARG A 110 -15.96 5.74 1.07
CA ARG A 110 -17.28 5.10 1.19
C ARG A 110 -18.24 5.52 0.07
N ASN A 111 -18.35 6.82 -0.19
CA ASN A 111 -19.25 7.35 -1.22
C ASN A 111 -18.87 6.86 -2.63
N PHE A 112 -17.56 6.72 -2.89
CA PHE A 112 -17.06 6.21 -4.17
C PHE A 112 -17.32 4.71 -4.37
N GLU A 113 -17.20 3.91 -3.30
CA GLU A 113 -17.46 2.47 -3.32
C GLU A 113 -18.95 2.12 -3.14
N LYS A 114 -19.86 3.11 -3.18
CA LYS A 114 -21.33 2.97 -3.19
C LYS A 114 -21.86 2.03 -2.10
N ASP A 115 -21.42 2.25 -0.87
CA ASP A 115 -21.81 1.48 0.33
C ASP A 115 -21.37 0.01 0.34
N ALA A 116 -20.46 -0.42 -0.56
CA ALA A 116 -19.75 -1.70 -0.39
C ALA A 116 -18.96 -1.74 0.92
N ILE A 117 -18.59 -0.56 1.43
CA ILE A 117 -17.95 -0.38 2.72
C ILE A 117 -18.91 0.31 3.69
N GLY A 118 -19.00 -0.21 4.92
CA GLY A 118 -19.82 0.37 5.99
C GLY A 118 -19.30 1.72 6.49
N GLU A 119 -20.17 2.48 7.15
CA GLU A 119 -19.80 3.72 7.83
C GLU A 119 -18.88 3.43 9.02
N VAL A 120 -17.70 4.06 9.03
CA VAL A 120 -16.79 4.07 10.18
C VAL A 120 -17.06 5.36 10.97
N PRO A 121 -17.64 5.30 12.19
CA PRO A 121 -17.87 6.47 13.00
C PRO A 121 -16.54 7.01 13.56
N VAL A 122 -16.08 8.12 13.00
CA VAL A 122 -14.84 8.78 13.40
C VAL A 122 -15.13 9.88 14.41
N THR A 123 -14.44 9.84 15.54
CA THR A 123 -14.33 10.99 16.45
C THR A 123 -13.13 11.82 16.02
N ILE A 124 -13.36 13.11 15.78
CA ILE A 124 -12.28 14.02 15.40
C ILE A 124 -11.24 14.11 16.51
N PHE A 125 -9.98 13.91 16.15
CA PHE A 125 -8.81 13.96 17.02
C PHE A 125 -7.68 14.67 16.28
N LYS A 126 -7.15 15.73 16.88
CA LYS A 126 -6.14 16.61 16.29
C LYS A 126 -4.88 16.60 17.14
N ALA A 127 -3.77 17.06 16.56
CA ALA A 127 -2.60 17.39 17.35
C ALA A 127 -2.95 18.40 18.47
N GLY A 128 -2.49 18.12 19.68
CA GLY A 128 -2.84 18.84 20.92
C GLY A 128 -4.01 18.24 21.70
N ASP A 129 -4.86 17.42 21.06
CA ASP A 129 -5.95 16.74 21.76
C ASP A 129 -5.41 15.60 22.64
N THR A 130 -6.15 15.27 23.70
CA THR A 130 -5.88 14.12 24.56
C THR A 130 -7.15 13.30 24.77
N ILE A 131 -7.04 11.99 24.61
CA ILE A 131 -8.13 11.03 24.87
C ILE A 131 -7.68 9.99 25.90
N ASN A 132 -8.66 9.33 26.54
CA ASN A 132 -8.41 8.17 27.38
C ASN A 132 -9.12 6.95 26.80
N ALA A 133 -8.40 5.84 26.68
CA ALA A 133 -8.92 4.57 26.20
C ALA A 133 -8.42 3.45 27.11
N GLY A 134 -9.25 2.96 28.04
CA GLY A 134 -8.78 1.99 29.04
C GLY A 134 -7.66 2.57 29.92
N PRO A 135 -6.51 1.88 30.06
CA PRO A 135 -5.36 2.36 30.86
C PRO A 135 -4.47 3.36 30.12
N PHE A 136 -4.80 3.68 28.86
CA PHE A 136 -4.00 4.55 28.01
C PHE A 136 -4.54 5.98 28.04
N SER A 137 -3.65 6.96 28.28
CA SER A 137 -3.89 8.37 27.98
C SER A 137 -3.06 8.76 26.76
N ILE A 138 -3.72 9.19 25.69
CA ILE A 138 -3.12 9.34 24.36
C ILE A 138 -3.25 10.79 23.94
N GLU A 139 -2.12 11.40 23.61
CA GLU A 139 -2.04 12.77 23.11
C GLU A 139 -1.49 12.81 21.69
N GLY A 140 -2.12 13.58 20.81
CA GLY A 140 -1.62 13.83 19.46
C GLY A 140 -0.57 14.94 19.46
N VAL A 141 0.52 14.79 18.73
CA VAL A 141 1.60 15.78 18.63
C VAL A 141 1.87 16.09 17.17
N ALA A 142 1.90 17.37 16.81
CA ALA A 142 2.05 17.78 15.42
C ALA A 142 3.42 17.40 14.85
N VAL A 143 3.43 16.85 13.64
CA VAL A 143 4.62 16.57 12.84
C VAL A 143 4.43 17.11 11.42
N ASN A 144 5.51 17.26 10.66
CA ASN A 144 5.42 17.46 9.22
C ASN A 144 5.48 16.11 8.51
N HIS A 145 4.73 15.95 7.44
CA HIS A 145 4.82 14.81 6.54
C HIS A 145 4.32 15.23 5.14
N SER A 146 4.24 14.30 4.19
CA SER A 146 3.80 14.60 2.80
C SER A 146 2.27 14.62 2.62
N ILE A 147 1.52 14.90 3.67
CA ILE A 147 0.06 14.88 3.73
C ILE A 147 -0.44 15.86 4.81
N PRO A 148 -1.69 16.38 4.72
CA PRO A 148 -2.27 17.20 5.79
C PRO A 148 -2.49 16.46 7.11
N GLU A 149 -2.40 17.24 8.19
CA GLU A 149 -2.74 16.86 9.57
C GLU A 149 -2.09 15.55 10.08
N PRO A 150 -0.80 15.24 9.78
CA PRO A 150 -0.15 14.07 10.34
C PRO A 150 0.19 14.32 11.82
N MET A 151 0.17 13.26 12.63
CA MET A 151 0.48 13.37 14.05
C MET A 151 1.28 12.17 14.59
N SER A 152 2.23 12.46 15.48
CA SER A 152 2.77 11.49 16.43
C SER A 152 1.79 11.28 17.59
N LEU A 153 1.94 10.17 18.30
CA LEU A 153 1.16 9.86 19.50
C LEU A 153 2.07 9.71 20.71
N MET A 154 1.76 10.43 21.79
CA MET A 154 2.29 10.18 23.13
C MET A 154 1.30 9.31 23.90
N ILE A 155 1.68 8.06 24.14
CA ILE A 155 0.88 7.03 24.80
C ILE A 155 1.40 6.85 26.23
N ARG A 156 0.65 7.37 27.20
CA ARG A 156 0.99 7.29 28.63
C ARG A 156 0.32 6.09 29.27
N THR A 157 1.10 5.34 30.05
CA THR A 157 0.62 4.19 30.83
C THR A 157 1.25 4.19 32.22
N PRO A 158 0.69 3.46 33.20
CA PRO A 158 1.30 3.33 34.53
C PRO A 158 2.74 2.78 34.55
N LEU A 159 3.18 2.06 33.51
CA LEU A 159 4.53 1.47 33.44
C LEU A 159 5.54 2.32 32.66
N GLY A 160 5.08 3.38 31.98
CA GLY A 160 5.94 4.28 31.22
C GLY A 160 5.23 4.90 30.02
N ASN A 161 5.93 5.84 29.41
CA ASN A 161 5.46 6.60 28.26
C ASN A 161 6.06 6.09 26.96
N VAL A 162 5.24 5.96 25.94
CA VAL A 162 5.64 5.52 24.60
C VAL A 162 5.31 6.59 23.59
N ILE A 163 6.29 6.97 22.76
CA ILE A 163 6.03 7.81 21.60
C ILE A 163 5.97 6.91 20.37
N HIS A 164 4.86 6.97 19.64
CA HIS A 164 4.74 6.44 18.28
C HIS A 164 4.86 7.61 17.33
N THR A 165 5.90 7.67 16.49
CA THR A 165 6.12 8.87 15.66
C THR A 165 5.12 9.02 14.53
N GLY A 166 4.44 7.94 14.14
CA GLY A 166 3.86 7.85 12.80
C GLY A 166 4.94 8.15 11.76
N ASP A 167 4.52 8.70 10.63
CA ASP A 167 5.42 9.14 9.58
C ASP A 167 5.66 10.64 9.69
N TRP A 168 6.92 11.05 9.55
CA TRP A 168 7.30 12.40 9.87
C TRP A 168 8.61 12.85 9.19
N LYS A 169 8.80 14.16 9.09
CA LYS A 169 10.08 14.81 8.81
C LYS A 169 10.18 16.09 9.61
N ILE A 170 11.36 16.71 9.66
CA ILE A 170 11.54 18.07 10.14
C ILE A 170 11.59 18.98 8.92
N ASP A 171 10.46 19.62 8.63
CA ASP A 171 10.39 20.68 7.62
C ASP A 171 10.24 22.03 8.31
N HIS A 172 11.21 22.92 8.12
CA HIS A 172 11.18 24.26 8.71
C HIS A 172 10.37 25.25 7.85
N GLU A 173 10.03 24.87 6.62
CA GLU A 173 9.25 25.68 5.67
C GLU A 173 8.22 24.80 4.94
N PRO A 174 7.28 24.15 5.66
CA PRO A 174 6.29 23.27 5.05
C PRO A 174 5.31 24.08 4.19
N SER A 175 4.82 23.47 3.12
CA SER A 175 3.81 24.09 2.25
C SER A 175 2.43 24.21 2.88
N LEU A 176 2.13 23.37 3.89
CA LEU A 176 0.82 23.29 4.52
C LEU A 176 0.93 22.72 5.93
N GLY A 177 0.12 23.24 6.85
CA GLY A 177 0.03 22.75 8.23
C GLY A 177 1.09 23.33 9.19
N PRO A 178 1.00 22.98 10.49
CA PRO A 178 1.95 23.44 11.49
C PRO A 178 3.34 22.81 11.30
N LEU A 179 4.34 23.39 11.95
CA LEU A 179 5.67 22.77 12.07
C LEU A 179 5.60 21.53 12.97
N THR A 180 6.59 20.64 12.81
CA THR A 180 6.89 19.61 13.81
C THR A 180 7.16 20.26 15.16
N ASP A 181 6.41 19.86 16.19
CA ASP A 181 6.39 20.53 17.48
C ASP A 181 7.60 20.14 18.35
N GLU A 182 8.77 20.67 17.99
CA GLU A 182 10.03 20.47 18.73
C GLU A 182 9.86 20.81 20.22
N ILE A 183 9.16 21.90 20.54
CA ILE A 183 8.97 22.35 21.93
C ILE A 183 8.22 21.26 22.70
N ARG A 184 7.14 20.72 22.13
CA ARG A 184 6.39 19.66 22.79
C ARG A 184 7.20 18.38 22.91
N PHE A 185 7.92 17.93 21.87
CA PHE A 185 8.77 16.73 21.99
C PHE A 185 9.84 16.87 23.08
N ARG A 186 10.44 18.05 23.26
CA ARG A 186 11.39 18.29 24.35
C ARG A 186 10.74 18.18 25.73
N GLN A 187 9.53 18.74 25.89
CA GLN A 187 8.74 18.62 27.12
C GLN A 187 8.37 17.16 27.40
N LEU A 188 7.98 16.39 26.39
CA LEU A 188 7.71 14.96 26.52
C LEU A 188 8.96 14.18 26.92
N GLY A 189 10.14 14.56 26.42
CA GLY A 189 11.41 14.03 26.88
C GLY A 189 11.68 14.33 28.37
N ASP A 190 11.23 15.49 28.88
CA ASP A 190 11.33 15.85 30.31
C ASP A 190 10.32 15.09 31.17
N GLU A 191 9.14 14.76 30.63
CA GLU A 191 8.16 13.84 31.25
C GLU A 191 8.73 12.40 31.34
N GLY A 192 9.72 12.07 30.51
CA GLY A 192 10.42 10.80 30.47
C GLY A 192 9.79 9.81 29.48
N VAL A 193 10.56 9.41 28.46
CA VAL A 193 10.12 8.48 27.41
C VAL A 193 10.74 7.10 27.65
N LEU A 194 9.89 6.10 27.87
CA LEU A 194 10.34 4.71 27.99
C LEU A 194 10.75 4.17 26.61
N ALA A 195 9.88 4.30 25.61
CA ALA A 195 10.13 3.77 24.27
C ALA A 195 9.71 4.76 23.18
N LEU A 196 10.49 4.80 22.10
CA LEU A 196 10.21 5.53 20.88
C LEU A 196 10.09 4.54 19.73
N LEU A 197 8.90 4.40 19.15
CA LEU A 197 8.67 3.64 17.92
C LEU A 197 8.78 4.62 16.75
N CYS A 198 9.77 4.41 15.89
CA CYS A 198 10.23 5.45 14.99
C CYS A 198 10.32 4.98 13.53
N ASP A 199 9.79 5.81 12.63
CA ASP A 199 9.89 5.66 11.16
C ASP A 199 11.33 5.45 10.71
N SER A 200 11.57 4.38 9.94
CA SER A 200 12.89 3.95 9.47
C SER A 200 13.13 4.22 7.99
N THR A 201 12.13 4.71 7.25
CA THR A 201 12.09 4.71 5.77
C THR A 201 13.34 5.31 5.13
N ASN A 202 13.89 6.37 5.74
CA ASN A 202 15.09 7.06 5.25
C ASN A 202 16.31 6.92 6.18
N ALA A 203 16.35 5.91 7.05
CA ALA A 203 17.48 5.68 7.97
C ALA A 203 18.82 5.36 7.26
N LEU A 204 18.75 4.94 5.98
CA LEU A 204 19.90 4.75 5.10
C LEU A 204 20.45 6.04 4.49
N ARG A 205 19.76 7.18 4.66
CA ARG A 205 20.11 8.45 4.00
C ARG A 205 20.73 9.44 4.97
N ASP A 206 21.94 9.86 4.65
CA ASP A 206 22.64 10.91 5.38
C ASP A 206 22.03 12.31 5.15
N GLY A 207 22.37 13.21 6.07
CA GLY A 207 22.01 14.62 5.99
C GLY A 207 20.60 14.93 6.47
N VAL A 208 20.05 16.03 5.94
CA VAL A 208 18.73 16.58 6.27
C VAL A 208 17.88 16.62 5.01
N SER A 209 16.58 16.39 5.15
CA SER A 209 15.63 16.53 4.04
C SER A 209 15.52 17.99 3.59
N PRO A 210 15.49 18.28 2.27
CA PRO A 210 15.08 19.58 1.76
C PRO A 210 13.67 19.98 2.23
N SER A 211 13.35 21.27 2.18
CA SER A 211 12.00 21.74 2.51
C SER A 211 11.02 21.57 1.35
N GLU A 212 9.71 21.54 1.64
CA GLU A 212 8.69 21.66 0.59
C GLU A 212 8.78 23.00 -0.15
N LYS A 213 9.27 24.05 0.51
CA LYS A 213 9.49 25.36 -0.13
C LYS A 213 10.57 25.30 -1.20
N ASP A 214 11.68 24.61 -0.96
CA ASP A 214 12.75 24.45 -1.95
C ASP A 214 12.23 23.76 -3.22
N VAL A 215 11.39 22.72 -3.04
CA VAL A 215 10.71 22.04 -4.15
C VAL A 215 9.74 22.97 -4.86
N SER A 216 8.96 23.76 -4.11
CA SER A 216 8.00 24.71 -4.66
C SER A 216 8.67 25.79 -5.51
N GLU A 217 9.82 26.32 -5.06
CA GLU A 217 10.62 27.28 -5.83
C GLU A 217 11.19 26.66 -7.11
N SER A 218 11.63 25.40 -7.06
CA SER A 218 12.10 24.68 -8.25
C SER A 218 10.98 24.43 -9.25
N LEU A 219 9.81 23.97 -8.79
CA LEU A 219 8.64 23.72 -9.64
C LEU A 219 8.13 25.03 -10.26
N ARG A 220 8.11 26.11 -9.49
CA ARG A 220 7.72 27.43 -9.98
C ARG A 220 8.58 27.88 -11.16
N LYS A 221 9.91 27.75 -11.07
CA LYS A 221 10.82 28.09 -12.18
C LYS A 221 10.52 27.26 -13.42
N ILE A 222 10.32 25.94 -13.27
CA ILE A 222 9.96 25.06 -14.39
C ILE A 222 8.65 25.52 -15.07
N ILE A 223 7.65 25.92 -14.27
CA ILE A 223 6.36 26.41 -14.79
C ILE A 223 6.51 27.77 -15.48
N GLU A 224 7.30 28.68 -14.92
CA GLU A 224 7.53 30.03 -15.47
C GLU A 224 8.32 29.98 -16.79
N ASP A 225 9.35 29.13 -16.88
CA ASP A 225 10.27 29.07 -18.03
C ASP A 225 9.72 28.25 -19.21
N ALA A 226 8.70 27.42 -19.00
CA ALA A 226 8.19 26.51 -20.02
C ALA A 226 7.51 27.25 -21.20
N GLU A 227 7.88 26.95 -22.45
CA GLU A 227 7.18 27.48 -23.63
C GLU A 227 5.90 26.70 -23.98
N GLY A 228 5.85 25.42 -23.59
CA GLY A 228 4.71 24.53 -23.80
C GLY A 228 3.85 24.32 -22.55
N ARG A 229 3.07 23.23 -22.56
CA ARG A 229 2.33 22.78 -21.36
C ARG A 229 3.29 22.15 -20.37
N VAL A 230 2.94 22.26 -19.08
CA VAL A 230 3.66 21.58 -18.00
C VAL A 230 2.72 20.60 -17.33
N ALA A 231 3.13 19.34 -17.26
CA ALA A 231 2.44 18.32 -16.49
C ALA A 231 3.29 17.92 -15.28
N ILE A 232 2.70 17.80 -14.11
CA ILE A 232 3.41 17.46 -12.88
C ILE A 232 2.68 16.27 -12.25
N THR A 233 3.36 15.13 -12.18
CA THR A 233 2.82 13.96 -11.48
C THR A 233 3.26 13.94 -10.02
N THR A 234 2.31 13.76 -9.11
CA THR A 234 2.51 13.73 -7.65
C THR A 234 1.59 12.69 -7.02
N PHE A 235 1.87 12.30 -5.77
CA PHE A 235 0.93 11.53 -4.97
C PHE A 235 -0.33 12.37 -4.70
N SER A 236 -1.51 11.75 -4.83
CA SER A 236 -2.78 12.47 -4.67
C SER A 236 -2.99 12.99 -3.25
N SER A 237 -2.39 12.34 -2.25
CA SER A 237 -2.45 12.74 -0.84
C SER A 237 -1.68 14.04 -0.53
N ASN A 238 -0.75 14.46 -1.38
CA ASN A 238 0.09 15.63 -1.10
C ASN A 238 -0.61 16.94 -1.48
N VAL A 239 -1.62 17.32 -0.69
CA VAL A 239 -2.40 18.55 -0.86
C VAL A 239 -1.51 19.79 -0.85
N GLY A 240 -0.49 19.82 0.02
CA GLY A 240 0.48 20.91 0.06
C GLY A 240 1.17 21.14 -1.29
N ARG A 241 1.63 20.06 -1.94
CA ARG A 241 2.21 20.12 -3.28
C ARG A 241 1.20 20.55 -4.35
N ILE A 242 -0.04 20.08 -4.27
CA ILE A 242 -1.09 20.49 -5.22
C ILE A 242 -1.33 21.99 -5.14
N ARG A 243 -1.39 22.53 -3.91
CA ARG A 243 -1.53 23.98 -3.68
C ARG A 243 -0.36 24.76 -4.26
N THR A 244 0.88 24.36 -3.95
CA THR A 244 2.05 25.14 -4.41
C THR A 244 2.23 25.09 -5.92
N ILE A 245 1.86 23.98 -6.57
CA ILE A 245 1.78 23.92 -8.04
C ILE A 245 0.71 24.88 -8.55
N ALA A 246 -0.48 24.90 -7.93
CA ALA A 246 -1.58 25.75 -8.38
C ALA A 246 -1.27 27.25 -8.22
N GLU A 247 -0.67 27.64 -7.10
CA GLU A 247 -0.22 29.02 -6.84
C GLU A 247 0.89 29.44 -7.83
N ALA A 248 1.84 28.54 -8.13
CA ALA A 248 2.88 28.80 -9.13
C ALA A 248 2.30 28.94 -10.55
N ALA A 249 1.33 28.10 -10.91
CA ALA A 249 0.64 28.20 -12.19
C ALA A 249 -0.12 29.53 -12.32
N GLU A 250 -0.83 29.94 -11.28
CA GLU A 250 -1.53 31.23 -11.25
C GLU A 250 -0.56 32.41 -11.39
N ALA A 251 0.57 32.39 -10.67
CA ALA A 251 1.60 33.43 -10.78
C ALA A 251 2.22 33.51 -12.18
N ALA A 252 2.33 32.38 -12.89
CA ALA A 252 2.75 32.32 -14.29
C ALA A 252 1.62 32.64 -15.30
N GLY A 253 0.42 32.95 -14.82
CA GLY A 253 -0.75 33.24 -15.64
C GLY A 253 -1.24 32.02 -16.41
N ARG A 254 -1.21 30.84 -15.79
CA ARG A 254 -1.66 29.55 -16.32
C ARG A 254 -2.84 29.01 -15.51
N ASP A 255 -3.76 28.33 -16.19
CA ASP A 255 -4.85 27.58 -15.57
C ASP A 255 -4.41 26.15 -15.24
N VAL A 256 -5.06 25.55 -14.23
CA VAL A 256 -4.68 24.24 -13.70
C VAL A 256 -5.77 23.21 -13.93
N LEU A 257 -5.39 22.07 -14.51
CA LEU A 257 -6.24 20.90 -14.72
C LEU A 257 -5.82 19.76 -13.79
N LEU A 258 -6.76 19.16 -13.06
CA LEU A 258 -6.53 17.92 -12.31
C LEU A 258 -6.94 16.68 -13.12
N LEU A 259 -6.01 15.75 -13.34
CA LEU A 259 -6.27 14.47 -14.00
C LEU A 259 -6.05 13.28 -13.07
N GLY A 260 -7.18 12.71 -12.63
CA GLY A 260 -7.22 11.53 -11.76
C GLY A 260 -8.35 11.63 -10.76
N SER A 261 -9.14 10.56 -10.62
CA SER A 261 -10.27 10.53 -9.69
C SER A 261 -9.85 10.61 -8.22
N SER A 262 -8.65 10.10 -7.87
CA SER A 262 -8.11 10.25 -6.51
C SER A 262 -7.69 11.68 -6.21
N LEU A 263 -7.03 12.38 -7.15
CA LEU A 263 -6.67 13.80 -7.01
C LEU A 263 -7.91 14.67 -6.79
N LYS A 264 -8.93 14.54 -7.67
CA LYS A 264 -10.17 15.31 -7.56
C LYS A 264 -10.82 15.11 -6.18
N ARG A 265 -10.98 13.86 -5.76
CA ARG A 265 -11.56 13.50 -4.45
C ARG A 265 -10.78 14.07 -3.27
N VAL A 266 -9.45 13.97 -3.29
CA VAL A 266 -8.61 14.53 -2.22
C VAL A 266 -8.74 16.06 -2.18
N CYS A 267 -8.76 16.72 -3.33
CA CYS A 267 -8.97 18.16 -3.41
C CYS A 267 -10.36 18.58 -2.93
N ASP A 268 -11.41 17.83 -3.25
CA ASP A 268 -12.77 18.09 -2.77
C ASP A 268 -12.82 18.02 -1.24
N VAL A 269 -12.28 16.95 -0.64
CA VAL A 269 -12.19 16.82 0.81
C VAL A 269 -11.36 17.96 1.43
N ALA A 270 -10.20 18.28 0.84
CA ALA A 270 -9.37 19.38 1.30
C ALA A 270 -10.09 20.74 1.20
N GLN A 271 -10.90 20.96 0.17
CA GLN A 271 -11.71 22.16 0.00
C GLN A 271 -12.78 22.27 1.09
N ASP A 272 -13.48 21.16 1.40
CA ASP A 272 -14.55 21.13 2.40
C ASP A 272 -14.05 21.46 3.80
N ILE A 273 -12.80 21.10 4.12
CA ILE A 273 -12.17 21.41 5.42
C ILE A 273 -11.31 22.69 5.40
N GLY A 274 -11.37 23.48 4.33
CA GLY A 274 -10.70 24.79 4.22
C GLY A 274 -9.21 24.73 3.85
N LEU A 275 -8.66 23.55 3.58
CA LEU A 275 -7.26 23.40 3.17
C LEU A 275 -6.98 23.88 1.74
N MET A 276 -7.99 24.20 0.92
CA MET A 276 -7.83 24.75 -0.43
C MET A 276 -8.20 26.24 -0.53
N GLU A 277 -8.38 26.93 0.60
CA GLU A 277 -8.65 28.38 0.59
C GLU A 277 -7.56 29.16 -0.16
N GLY A 278 -7.99 30.13 -0.96
CA GLY A 278 -7.13 30.97 -1.80
C GLY A 278 -6.71 30.36 -3.13
N ILE A 279 -6.99 29.08 -3.39
CA ILE A 279 -6.64 28.43 -4.67
C ILE A 279 -7.73 28.71 -5.70
N LYS A 280 -7.33 29.14 -6.90
CA LYS A 280 -8.23 29.33 -8.04
C LYS A 280 -8.90 27.99 -8.43
N PRO A 281 -10.19 27.96 -8.82
CA PRO A 281 -10.84 26.76 -9.30
C PRO A 281 -10.11 26.12 -10.48
N PHE A 282 -10.03 24.79 -10.48
CA PHE A 282 -9.44 24.01 -11.56
C PHE A 282 -10.35 24.00 -12.80
N ILE A 283 -9.76 23.99 -13.99
CA ILE A 283 -10.49 23.89 -15.26
C ILE A 283 -10.97 22.46 -15.52
N SER A 284 -11.96 22.31 -16.41
CA SER A 284 -12.44 21.00 -16.81
C SER A 284 -11.56 20.36 -17.90
N GLU A 285 -11.68 19.04 -18.08
CA GLU A 285 -11.02 18.32 -19.18
C GLU A 285 -11.53 18.76 -20.55
N GLU A 286 -12.75 19.29 -20.64
CA GLU A 286 -13.35 19.77 -21.89
C GLU A 286 -12.74 21.11 -22.32
N ASP A 287 -12.35 21.95 -21.36
CA ASP A 287 -11.76 23.27 -21.64
C ASP A 287 -10.31 23.17 -22.14
N TYR A 288 -9.61 22.07 -21.81
CA TYR A 288 -8.19 21.87 -22.07
C TYR A 288 -7.76 22.13 -23.52
N GLY A 289 -8.58 21.69 -24.49
CA GLY A 289 -8.31 21.85 -25.92
C GLY A 289 -8.46 23.28 -26.44
N PHE A 290 -9.14 24.15 -25.70
CA PHE A 290 -9.44 25.53 -26.10
C PHE A 290 -8.48 26.56 -25.50
N ILE A 291 -7.64 26.15 -24.55
CA ILE A 291 -6.68 27.02 -23.88
C ILE A 291 -5.30 26.90 -24.57
N PRO A 292 -4.60 28.03 -24.82
CA PRO A 292 -3.25 28.01 -25.37
C PRO A 292 -2.30 27.10 -24.58
N ARG A 293 -1.33 26.47 -25.26
CA ARG A 293 -0.42 25.49 -24.64
C ARG A 293 0.40 26.07 -23.49
N ASP A 294 0.87 27.30 -23.62
CA ASP A 294 1.63 28.05 -22.61
C ASP A 294 0.78 28.54 -21.43
N LYS A 295 -0.53 28.25 -21.44
CA LYS A 295 -1.50 28.70 -20.43
C LYS A 295 -2.10 27.58 -19.60
N VAL A 296 -1.56 26.35 -19.68
CA VAL A 296 -2.07 25.21 -18.91
C VAL A 296 -0.96 24.52 -18.12
N VAL A 297 -1.25 24.21 -16.86
CA VAL A 297 -0.53 23.24 -16.02
C VAL A 297 -1.47 22.07 -15.73
N VAL A 298 -0.97 20.84 -15.83
CA VAL A 298 -1.72 19.62 -15.53
C VAL A 298 -1.14 18.95 -14.30
N ILE A 299 -1.93 18.73 -13.27
CA ILE A 299 -1.54 17.90 -12.11
C ILE A 299 -2.19 16.53 -12.30
N LEU A 300 -1.40 15.46 -12.27
CA LEU A 300 -1.90 14.14 -12.65
C LEU A 300 -1.37 12.96 -11.82
N THR A 301 -2.17 11.92 -11.72
CA THR A 301 -1.78 10.63 -11.11
C THR A 301 -0.97 9.77 -12.07
N GLY A 302 -0.40 8.67 -11.55
CA GLY A 302 0.35 7.70 -12.35
C GLY A 302 1.86 7.75 -12.14
N SER A 303 2.29 8.35 -11.03
CA SER A 303 3.71 8.58 -10.74
C SER A 303 4.49 7.28 -10.48
N GLN A 304 3.79 6.15 -10.28
CA GLN A 304 4.36 4.83 -9.99
C GLN A 304 4.18 3.83 -11.13
N GLY A 305 3.79 4.27 -12.33
CA GLY A 305 3.64 3.35 -13.46
C GLY A 305 2.29 2.62 -13.52
N GLU A 306 1.29 3.08 -12.77
CA GLU A 306 -0.01 2.41 -12.70
C GLU A 306 -0.70 2.45 -14.09
N PRO A 307 -0.99 1.30 -14.73
CA PRO A 307 -1.32 1.25 -16.15
C PRO A 307 -2.63 1.97 -16.50
N ARG A 308 -3.55 2.08 -15.52
CA ARG A 308 -4.86 2.75 -15.66
C ARG A 308 -4.83 4.24 -15.31
N ALA A 309 -3.75 4.75 -14.73
CA ALA A 309 -3.63 6.15 -14.31
C ALA A 309 -3.50 7.09 -15.51
N ALA A 310 -3.70 8.39 -15.25
CA ALA A 310 -3.73 9.42 -16.29
C ALA A 310 -2.40 9.48 -17.06
N LEU A 311 -1.27 9.47 -16.35
CA LEU A 311 0.06 9.58 -16.96
C LEU A 311 0.36 8.42 -17.92
N ALA A 312 0.00 7.20 -17.54
CA ALA A 312 0.22 6.01 -18.36
C ALA A 312 -0.62 6.02 -19.64
N LYS A 313 -1.86 6.53 -19.57
CA LYS A 313 -2.72 6.68 -20.76
C LYS A 313 -2.18 7.79 -21.68
N LEU A 314 -1.70 8.89 -21.13
CA LEU A 314 -1.10 9.99 -21.89
C LEU A 314 0.21 9.55 -22.58
N SER A 315 1.04 8.74 -21.92
CA SER A 315 2.27 8.22 -22.55
C SER A 315 2.00 7.27 -23.72
N ARG A 316 0.78 6.76 -23.87
CA ARG A 316 0.32 5.91 -24.98
C ARG A 316 -0.64 6.61 -25.94
N ASP A 317 -0.88 7.91 -25.76
CA ASP A 317 -1.84 8.71 -26.54
C ASP A 317 -3.28 8.14 -26.53
N GLU A 318 -3.71 7.59 -25.39
CA GLU A 318 -5.02 6.92 -25.23
C GLU A 318 -6.12 7.83 -24.66
N MET A 319 -5.80 9.07 -24.29
CA MET A 319 -6.78 10.00 -23.71
C MET A 319 -7.50 10.80 -24.80
N ARG A 320 -8.84 10.87 -24.69
CA ARG A 320 -9.68 11.51 -25.72
C ARG A 320 -9.58 13.03 -25.75
N ASN A 321 -9.55 13.67 -24.58
CA ASN A 321 -9.69 15.12 -24.44
C ASN A 321 -8.37 15.83 -24.10
N VAL A 322 -7.36 15.06 -23.69
CA VAL A 322 -6.06 15.58 -23.22
C VAL A 322 -4.97 14.81 -23.95
N ALA A 323 -4.03 15.53 -24.55
CA ALA A 323 -2.86 14.97 -25.22
C ALA A 323 -1.67 15.91 -25.03
N PHE A 324 -0.47 15.33 -24.96
CA PHE A 324 0.78 16.08 -24.99
C PHE A 324 1.34 16.15 -26.40
N ALA A 325 2.20 17.13 -26.64
CA ALA A 325 2.88 17.31 -27.91
C ALA A 325 4.34 17.67 -27.70
N ALA A 326 5.13 17.55 -28.77
CA ALA A 326 6.54 17.93 -28.75
C ALA A 326 6.74 19.33 -28.15
N GLY A 327 7.70 19.44 -27.24
CA GLY A 327 8.01 20.66 -26.49
C GLY A 327 7.21 20.86 -25.19
N ASP A 328 6.24 20.00 -24.87
CA ASP A 328 5.65 19.97 -23.52
C ASP A 328 6.65 19.37 -22.51
N ILE A 329 6.47 19.71 -21.23
CA ILE A 329 7.30 19.22 -20.12
C ILE A 329 6.46 18.32 -19.21
N VAL A 330 6.99 17.17 -18.81
CA VAL A 330 6.42 16.31 -17.79
C VAL A 330 7.41 16.14 -16.63
N VAL A 331 7.01 16.58 -15.44
CA VAL A 331 7.79 16.51 -14.21
C VAL A 331 7.32 15.33 -13.36
N PHE A 332 8.24 14.44 -13.03
CA PHE A 332 8.02 13.37 -12.06
C PHE A 332 8.33 13.90 -10.65
N SER A 333 7.31 14.45 -9.97
CA SER A 333 7.38 15.02 -8.62
C SER A 333 7.20 13.95 -7.52
N SER A 334 7.66 12.73 -7.79
CA SER A 334 7.63 11.56 -6.91
C SER A 334 8.94 10.78 -7.00
N ARG A 335 9.17 9.89 -6.04
CA ARG A 335 10.21 8.87 -6.13
C ARG A 335 9.59 7.53 -6.52
N ALA A 336 10.32 6.71 -7.27
CA ALA A 336 9.93 5.34 -7.52
C ALA A 336 9.88 4.55 -6.21
N ILE A 337 8.76 3.86 -5.99
CA ILE A 337 8.62 2.81 -4.98
C ILE A 337 9.32 1.55 -5.51
N PRO A 338 10.12 0.83 -4.69
CA PRO A 338 10.76 -0.41 -5.12
C PRO A 338 9.80 -1.39 -5.80
N GLY A 339 10.18 -1.86 -7.00
CA GLY A 339 9.38 -2.78 -7.82
C GLY A 339 8.63 -2.12 -8.98
N ASN A 340 8.46 -0.80 -8.96
CA ASN A 340 7.75 -0.05 -9.99
C ASN A 340 8.65 0.56 -11.07
N GLU A 341 9.98 0.38 -10.98
CA GLU A 341 10.97 1.07 -11.82
C GLU A 341 10.74 0.84 -13.31
N LYS A 342 10.41 -0.41 -13.68
CA LYS A 342 10.16 -0.77 -15.08
C LYS A 342 8.93 -0.05 -15.64
N ALA A 343 7.82 -0.08 -14.92
CA ALA A 343 6.57 0.56 -15.36
C ALA A 343 6.72 2.08 -15.49
N ILE A 344 7.43 2.72 -14.55
CA ILE A 344 7.78 4.14 -14.64
C ILE A 344 8.66 4.42 -15.87
N GLN A 345 9.66 3.57 -16.13
CA GLN A 345 10.55 3.75 -17.27
C GLN A 345 9.81 3.61 -18.61
N ASP A 346 8.88 2.67 -18.72
CA ASP A 346 8.05 2.49 -19.93
C ASP A 346 7.20 3.74 -20.22
N ILE A 347 6.63 4.37 -19.19
CA ILE A 347 5.92 5.66 -19.31
C ILE A 347 6.86 6.76 -19.79
N LYS A 348 8.05 6.90 -19.17
CA LYS A 348 9.03 7.93 -19.55
C LYS A 348 9.42 7.78 -21.02
N ASN A 349 9.69 6.55 -21.47
CA ASN A 349 10.03 6.27 -22.85
C ASN A 349 8.90 6.69 -23.80
N GLY A 350 7.65 6.32 -23.51
CA GLY A 350 6.50 6.71 -24.33
C GLY A 350 6.30 8.23 -24.41
N LEU A 351 6.55 8.97 -23.34
CA LEU A 351 6.53 10.44 -23.36
C LEU A 351 7.66 11.02 -24.21
N VAL A 352 8.88 10.51 -24.05
CA VAL A 352 10.05 10.96 -24.83
C VAL A 352 9.87 10.68 -26.33
N GLU A 353 9.26 9.55 -26.69
CA GLU A 353 8.91 9.22 -28.09
C GLU A 353 7.92 10.22 -28.71
N GLN A 354 7.06 10.84 -27.90
CA GLN A 354 6.15 11.92 -28.31
C GLN A 354 6.85 13.30 -28.40
N GLY A 355 8.15 13.39 -28.08
CA GLY A 355 8.90 14.64 -28.04
C GLY A 355 8.68 15.48 -26.79
N VAL A 356 8.14 14.88 -25.72
CA VAL A 356 7.95 15.51 -24.41
C VAL A 356 9.27 15.52 -23.65
N HIS A 357 9.60 16.64 -23.01
CA HIS A 357 10.76 16.73 -22.12
C HIS A 357 10.40 16.23 -20.72
N VAL A 358 11.07 15.19 -20.26
CA VAL A 358 10.83 14.59 -18.95
C VAL A 358 11.86 15.12 -17.94
N ILE A 359 11.39 15.65 -16.81
CA ILE A 359 12.22 16.10 -15.69
C ILE A 359 12.00 15.19 -14.48
N THR A 360 13.10 14.74 -13.86
CA THR A 360 13.07 13.87 -12.67
C THR A 360 13.86 14.43 -11.49
N ASP A 361 13.76 13.78 -10.32
CA ASP A 361 14.47 14.14 -9.08
C ASP A 361 16.00 14.06 -9.18
N SER A 362 16.53 13.42 -10.24
CA SER A 362 17.95 13.43 -10.60
C SER A 362 18.41 14.69 -11.32
N GLU A 363 17.50 15.43 -11.95
CA GLU A 363 17.82 16.61 -12.78
C GLU A 363 17.49 17.92 -12.08
N ALA A 364 16.41 17.94 -11.30
CA ALA A 364 15.96 19.10 -10.56
C ALA A 364 15.35 18.70 -9.21
N LEU A 365 15.31 19.64 -8.26
CA LEU A 365 14.68 19.44 -6.96
C LEU A 365 13.15 19.50 -7.08
N VAL A 366 12.56 18.48 -7.69
CA VAL A 366 11.12 18.41 -7.97
C VAL A 366 10.37 17.51 -6.98
N HIS A 367 11.09 16.84 -6.10
CA HIS A 367 10.52 15.96 -5.09
C HIS A 367 11.36 15.99 -3.81
N VAL A 368 10.68 15.90 -2.67
CA VAL A 368 11.30 15.59 -1.39
C VAL A 368 10.46 14.53 -0.68
N SER A 369 11.15 13.68 0.08
CA SER A 369 10.54 12.63 0.88
C SER A 369 9.79 13.23 2.06
N GLY A 370 8.69 12.59 2.47
CA GLY A 370 8.01 12.91 3.73
C GLY A 370 8.66 12.33 5.00
N HIS A 371 9.73 11.53 4.88
CA HIS A 371 10.29 10.71 5.96
C HIS A 371 11.67 11.21 6.41
N PRO A 372 12.09 10.97 7.67
CA PRO A 372 13.22 11.66 8.28
C PRO A 372 14.54 11.03 7.83
N ARG A 373 15.54 11.86 7.52
CA ARG A 373 16.92 11.38 7.32
C ARG A 373 17.65 11.21 8.65
N ARG A 374 18.85 10.65 8.60
CA ARG A 374 19.67 10.32 9.79
C ARG A 374 19.83 11.49 10.77
N ASN A 375 20.06 12.71 10.29
CA ASN A 375 20.22 13.87 11.18
C ASN A 375 18.89 14.28 11.85
N GLU A 376 17.76 14.05 11.17
CA GLU A 376 16.44 14.34 11.73
C GLU A 376 16.09 13.28 12.79
N LEU A 377 16.35 11.99 12.52
CA LEU A 377 16.24 10.92 13.50
C LEU A 377 17.03 11.21 14.78
N GLN A 378 18.28 11.67 14.64
CA GLN A 378 19.11 12.07 15.79
C GLN A 378 18.50 13.22 16.59
N LYS A 379 17.95 14.26 15.92
CA LYS A 379 17.23 15.34 16.60
C LYS A 379 16.04 14.80 17.41
N MET A 380 15.27 13.86 16.87
CA MET A 380 14.18 13.23 17.62
C MET A 380 14.67 12.51 18.87
N TYR A 381 15.80 11.81 18.81
CA TYR A 381 16.41 11.19 20.00
C TYR A 381 16.86 12.24 21.02
N GLU A 382 17.46 13.34 20.57
CA GLU A 382 17.86 14.44 21.44
C GLU A 382 16.65 15.08 22.16
N TRP A 383 15.53 15.27 21.44
CA TRP A 383 14.31 15.84 21.99
C TRP A 383 13.64 14.92 22.99
N THR A 384 13.52 13.63 22.65
CA THR A 384 12.70 12.67 23.41
C THR A 384 13.48 11.89 24.47
N ARG A 385 14.81 11.80 24.35
CA ARG A 385 15.71 11.07 25.28
C ARG A 385 15.18 9.67 25.64
N PRO A 386 14.85 8.80 24.66
CA PRO A 386 14.17 7.54 24.94
C PRO A 386 15.12 6.50 25.52
N LYS A 387 14.61 5.62 26.38
CA LYS A 387 15.39 4.47 26.89
C LYS A 387 15.46 3.32 25.90
N ILE A 388 14.42 3.17 25.08
CA ILE A 388 14.27 2.15 24.05
C ILE A 388 13.92 2.84 22.73
N VAL A 389 14.59 2.46 21.64
CA VAL A 389 14.13 2.79 20.27
C VAL A 389 13.71 1.51 19.60
N VAL A 390 12.52 1.47 19.02
CA VAL A 390 12.05 0.35 18.18
C VAL A 390 11.91 0.87 16.75
N PRO A 391 12.83 0.51 15.84
CA PRO A 391 12.68 0.80 14.43
C PRO A 391 11.41 0.16 13.87
N VAL A 392 10.56 0.95 13.21
CA VAL A 392 9.34 0.53 12.51
C VAL A 392 9.26 1.22 11.14
N HIS A 393 8.26 0.89 10.31
CA HIS A 393 8.05 1.49 8.99
C HIS A 393 9.29 1.38 8.08
N GLY A 394 9.54 0.16 7.60
CA GLY A 394 10.69 -0.10 6.72
C GLY A 394 11.06 -1.58 6.60
N GLU A 395 11.69 -1.90 5.47
CA GLU A 395 12.32 -3.20 5.24
C GLU A 395 13.52 -3.46 6.16
N GLU A 396 14.02 -4.70 6.19
CA GLU A 396 15.11 -5.09 7.11
C GLU A 396 16.37 -4.24 6.99
N THR A 397 16.71 -3.79 5.79
CA THR A 397 17.84 -2.90 5.54
C THR A 397 17.66 -1.55 6.24
N HIS A 398 16.45 -0.99 6.19
CA HIS A 398 16.07 0.24 6.89
C HIS A 398 16.10 0.06 8.40
N LEU A 399 15.48 -1.01 8.91
CA LEU A 399 15.42 -1.30 10.35
C LEU A 399 16.82 -1.50 10.94
N THR A 400 17.71 -2.17 10.21
CA THR A 400 19.10 -2.39 10.61
C THR A 400 19.87 -1.08 10.65
N ALA A 401 19.77 -0.25 9.62
CA ALA A 401 20.44 1.05 9.57
C ALA A 401 19.94 2.02 10.64
N HIS A 402 18.63 1.98 10.94
CA HIS A 402 18.03 2.75 12.03
C HIS A 402 18.56 2.25 13.38
N LYS A 403 18.63 0.92 13.57
CA LYS A 403 19.17 0.34 14.80
C LYS A 403 20.61 0.81 15.06
N GLU A 404 21.47 0.71 14.06
CA GLU A 404 22.87 1.15 14.16
C GLU A 404 22.96 2.64 14.49
N LEU A 405 22.12 3.48 13.87
CA LEU A 405 22.08 4.92 14.17
C LEU A 405 21.67 5.20 15.61
N ALA A 406 20.65 4.51 16.12
CA ALA A 406 20.18 4.67 17.50
C ALA A 406 21.26 4.23 18.50
N GLU A 407 21.91 3.08 18.28
CA GLU A 407 23.03 2.60 19.12
C GLU A 407 24.21 3.59 19.11
N GLN A 408 24.59 4.10 17.93
CA GLN A 408 25.63 5.13 17.78
C GLN A 408 25.28 6.44 18.49
N SER A 409 23.99 6.74 18.60
CA SER A 409 23.46 7.93 19.31
C SER A 409 23.34 7.70 20.83
N GLY A 410 23.78 6.55 21.34
CA GLY A 410 23.82 6.24 22.76
C GLY A 410 22.50 5.71 23.33
N ILE A 411 21.56 5.28 22.48
CA ILE A 411 20.32 4.66 22.94
C ILE A 411 20.64 3.31 23.62
N PRO A 412 20.22 3.10 24.88
CA PRO A 412 20.62 1.91 25.64
C PRO A 412 20.10 0.59 25.07
N MET A 413 18.93 0.61 24.42
CA MET A 413 18.22 -0.60 24.00
C MET A 413 17.50 -0.40 22.68
N VAL A 414 17.82 -1.27 21.72
CA VAL A 414 17.23 -1.23 20.38
C VAL A 414 16.85 -2.66 19.96
N PRO A 415 15.69 -3.17 20.41
CA PRO A 415 15.28 -4.54 20.12
C PRO A 415 14.99 -4.71 18.63
N ARG A 416 15.27 -5.91 18.11
CA ARG A 416 14.84 -6.32 16.79
C ARG A 416 13.43 -6.89 16.91
N VAL A 417 12.50 -6.38 16.11
CA VAL A 417 11.07 -6.73 16.13
C VAL A 417 10.62 -6.97 14.70
N ARG A 418 9.71 -7.91 14.50
CA ARG A 418 8.99 -8.18 13.25
C ARG A 418 7.49 -8.21 13.50
N ASN A 419 6.70 -8.14 12.43
CA ASN A 419 5.27 -8.42 12.52
C ASN A 419 5.02 -9.74 13.25
N GLY A 420 4.07 -9.75 14.18
CA GLY A 420 3.76 -10.89 15.04
C GLY A 420 4.50 -10.92 16.37
N ASP A 421 5.70 -10.32 16.47
CA ASP A 421 6.47 -10.34 17.72
C ASP A 421 5.75 -9.55 18.82
N VAL A 422 5.51 -10.18 19.97
CA VAL A 422 5.02 -9.50 21.18
C VAL A 422 6.23 -8.99 21.96
N LEU A 423 6.59 -7.72 21.76
CA LEU A 423 7.66 -7.06 22.47
C LEU A 423 7.15 -6.53 23.82
N ARG A 424 7.62 -7.09 24.93
CA ARG A 424 7.44 -6.45 26.25
C ARG A 424 8.36 -5.24 26.34
N LEU A 425 7.79 -4.06 26.57
CA LEU A 425 8.51 -2.81 26.80
C LEU A 425 8.78 -2.58 28.30
N ALA A 426 7.86 -3.01 29.16
CA ALA A 426 7.98 -2.99 30.60
C ALA A 426 7.11 -4.07 31.25
N PRO A 427 7.43 -4.52 32.47
CA PRO A 427 8.60 -4.17 33.28
C PRO A 427 9.89 -4.86 32.79
N GLY A 428 11.03 -4.35 33.26
CA GLY A 428 12.35 -4.92 32.95
C GLY A 428 12.90 -4.48 31.59
N PRO A 429 13.96 -5.14 31.09
CA PRO A 429 14.48 -4.90 29.76
C PRO A 429 13.46 -5.30 28.69
N ALA A 430 13.47 -4.59 27.57
CA ALA A 430 12.64 -4.92 26.43
C ALA A 430 13.06 -6.27 25.82
N GLU A 431 12.08 -7.14 25.60
CA GLU A 431 12.29 -8.52 25.19
C GLU A 431 11.08 -9.00 24.39
N VAL A 432 11.33 -9.73 23.30
CA VAL A 432 10.26 -10.45 22.59
C VAL A 432 9.89 -11.67 23.43
N ILE A 433 8.66 -11.69 23.93
CA ILE A 433 8.20 -12.69 24.91
C ILE A 433 7.23 -13.72 24.33
N ASP A 434 6.67 -13.45 23.16
CA ASP A 434 5.67 -14.30 22.50
C ASP A 434 5.54 -13.91 21.01
N GLU A 435 4.75 -14.68 20.26
CA GLU A 435 4.41 -14.42 18.86
C GLU A 435 2.89 -14.56 18.64
N ALA A 436 2.27 -13.54 18.06
CA ALA A 436 0.85 -13.53 17.73
C ALA A 436 0.61 -14.01 16.28
N PRO A 437 -0.57 -14.60 16.00
CA PRO A 437 -1.00 -14.85 14.62
C PRO A 437 -1.00 -13.55 13.82
N HIS A 438 -0.26 -13.55 12.71
CA HIS A 438 -0.08 -12.42 11.81
C HIS A 438 0.06 -12.95 10.38
N GLY A 439 0.02 -12.04 9.41
CA GLY A 439 0.09 -12.37 8.00
C GLY A 439 -0.64 -11.35 7.13
N ARG A 440 -1.08 -11.80 5.96
CA ARG A 440 -1.74 -10.98 4.96
C ARG A 440 -3.09 -11.61 4.59
N ILE A 441 -4.09 -10.76 4.43
CA ILE A 441 -5.36 -11.08 3.79
C ILE A 441 -5.52 -10.17 2.56
N TYR A 442 -6.36 -10.59 1.62
CA TYR A 442 -6.40 -10.01 0.28
C TYR A 442 -7.82 -9.55 -0.03
N LYS A 443 -7.95 -8.31 -0.52
CA LYS A 443 -9.18 -7.80 -1.12
C LYS A 443 -9.11 -8.00 -2.63
N ASP A 444 -10.14 -8.62 -3.17
CA ASP A 444 -10.36 -8.82 -4.61
C ASP A 444 -11.84 -8.54 -4.90
N GLY A 445 -12.10 -7.45 -5.61
CA GLY A 445 -13.41 -6.88 -5.75
C GLY A 445 -14.03 -6.53 -4.39
N SER A 446 -15.17 -7.15 -4.07
CA SER A 446 -15.90 -6.93 -2.82
C SER A 446 -15.62 -7.98 -1.75
N LEU A 447 -14.69 -8.91 -1.99
CA LEU A 447 -14.41 -10.04 -1.10
C LEU A 447 -13.06 -9.86 -0.43
N ILE A 448 -12.98 -10.33 0.82
CA ILE A 448 -11.76 -10.35 1.62
C ILE A 448 -11.57 -11.77 2.15
N GLY A 449 -10.38 -12.32 1.97
CA GLY A 449 -10.03 -13.66 2.43
C GLY A 449 -8.54 -13.91 2.41
N ASP A 450 -8.14 -15.11 2.80
CA ASP A 450 -6.74 -15.55 2.70
C ASP A 450 -6.35 -15.92 1.25
N PHE A 451 -5.09 -16.31 1.06
CA PHE A 451 -4.53 -16.59 -0.26
C PHE A 451 -5.26 -17.71 -1.02
N ASP A 452 -5.73 -18.72 -0.30
CA ASP A 452 -6.38 -19.90 -0.86
C ASP A 452 -7.88 -19.66 -1.05
N GLU A 453 -8.55 -19.03 -0.07
CA GLU A 453 -9.96 -18.62 -0.13
C GLU A 453 -10.23 -17.73 -1.35
N MET A 454 -9.29 -16.84 -1.67
CA MET A 454 -9.37 -15.92 -2.80
C MET A 454 -8.90 -16.54 -4.14
N GLY A 455 -8.53 -17.83 -4.16
CA GLY A 455 -8.11 -18.53 -5.37
C GLY A 455 -6.88 -17.94 -6.06
N ILE A 456 -6.05 -17.18 -5.34
CA ILE A 456 -4.89 -16.48 -5.92
C ILE A 456 -3.85 -17.50 -6.39
N GLY A 457 -3.65 -18.57 -5.61
CA GLY A 457 -2.76 -19.67 -5.98
C GLY A 457 -3.14 -20.35 -7.30
N GLU A 458 -4.43 -20.58 -7.53
CA GLU A 458 -4.92 -21.19 -8.77
C GLU A 458 -4.77 -20.24 -9.97
N ARG A 459 -5.07 -18.95 -9.80
CA ARG A 459 -4.82 -17.94 -10.85
C ARG A 459 -3.35 -17.85 -11.22
N LYS A 460 -2.45 -17.92 -10.24
CA LYS A 460 -0.99 -17.92 -10.46
C LYS A 460 -0.55 -19.15 -11.25
N LYS A 461 -1.10 -20.33 -10.95
CA LYS A 461 -0.83 -21.55 -11.73
C LYS A 461 -1.31 -21.39 -13.17
N LEU A 462 -2.56 -20.95 -13.36
CA LEU A 462 -3.14 -20.72 -14.70
C LEU A 462 -2.30 -19.74 -15.53
N ALA A 463 -1.85 -18.63 -14.93
CA ALA A 463 -1.00 -17.66 -15.62
C ALA A 463 0.38 -18.24 -16.03
N TYR A 464 0.91 -19.22 -15.29
CA TYR A 464 2.25 -19.78 -15.54
C TYR A 464 2.26 -20.96 -16.53
N VAL A 465 1.23 -21.81 -16.49
CA VAL A 465 1.18 -23.08 -17.25
C VAL A 465 -0.08 -23.28 -18.09
N GLY A 466 -1.02 -22.32 -18.12
CA GLY A 466 -2.27 -22.49 -18.83
C GLY A 466 -3.17 -23.57 -18.23
N HIS A 467 -4.21 -23.92 -19.00
CA HIS A 467 -5.27 -24.86 -18.62
C HIS A 467 -5.59 -25.81 -19.77
N VAL A 468 -5.98 -27.04 -19.42
CA VAL A 468 -6.55 -28.01 -20.36
C VAL A 468 -7.84 -28.54 -19.77
N ALA A 469 -8.94 -28.38 -20.50
CA ALA A 469 -10.22 -29.00 -20.18
C ALA A 469 -10.42 -30.23 -21.08
N ALA A 470 -10.81 -31.36 -20.49
CA ALA A 470 -11.12 -32.59 -21.22
C ALA A 470 -12.53 -33.06 -20.85
N SER A 471 -13.37 -33.37 -21.84
CA SER A 471 -14.71 -33.93 -21.65
C SER A 471 -14.81 -35.30 -22.30
N ILE A 472 -15.23 -36.29 -21.52
CA ILE A 472 -15.32 -37.69 -21.94
C ILE A 472 -16.74 -38.18 -21.66
N VAL A 473 -17.33 -38.83 -22.65
CA VAL A 473 -18.64 -39.46 -22.53
C VAL A 473 -18.48 -40.97 -22.55
N LEU A 474 -19.06 -41.65 -21.55
CA LEU A 474 -19.09 -43.11 -21.44
C LEU A 474 -20.53 -43.61 -21.61
N ASP A 475 -20.71 -44.74 -22.28
CA ASP A 475 -22.01 -45.39 -22.41
C ASP A 475 -22.42 -46.16 -21.15
N SER A 476 -23.62 -46.76 -21.20
CA SER A 476 -24.12 -47.67 -20.16
C SER A 476 -23.18 -48.85 -19.84
N ARG A 477 -22.24 -49.21 -20.72
CA ARG A 477 -21.25 -50.31 -20.57
C ARG A 477 -19.85 -49.80 -20.20
N TYR A 478 -19.68 -48.50 -19.97
CA TYR A 478 -18.41 -47.82 -19.70
C TYR A 478 -17.42 -47.86 -20.87
N ASP A 479 -17.94 -47.97 -22.10
CA ASP A 479 -17.20 -47.71 -23.32
C ASP A 479 -17.26 -46.22 -23.67
N ILE A 480 -16.19 -45.70 -24.25
CA ILE A 480 -16.16 -44.31 -24.70
C ILE A 480 -17.14 -44.12 -25.87
N ILE A 481 -17.93 -43.05 -25.81
CA ILE A 481 -18.80 -42.62 -26.89
C ILE A 481 -18.11 -41.46 -27.60
N GLY A 482 -17.76 -41.68 -28.87
CA GLY A 482 -17.10 -40.66 -29.67
C GLY A 482 -15.69 -40.33 -29.17
N GLU A 483 -15.21 -39.17 -29.58
CA GLU A 483 -13.88 -38.65 -29.26
C GLU A 483 -13.98 -37.71 -28.04
N PRO A 484 -13.00 -37.72 -27.11
CA PRO A 484 -12.88 -36.71 -26.07
C PRO A 484 -12.80 -35.31 -26.68
N ASP A 485 -13.54 -34.36 -26.09
CA ASP A 485 -13.39 -32.95 -26.43
C ASP A 485 -12.33 -32.33 -25.52
N LEU A 486 -11.27 -31.77 -26.11
CA LEU A 486 -10.13 -31.20 -25.42
C LEU A 486 -9.93 -29.76 -25.87
N VAL A 487 -9.76 -28.86 -24.90
CA VAL A 487 -9.48 -27.45 -25.17
C VAL A 487 -8.28 -27.04 -24.33
N ALA A 488 -7.21 -26.60 -25.00
CA ALA A 488 -6.03 -26.05 -24.37
C ALA A 488 -6.04 -24.52 -24.41
N ILE A 489 -5.89 -23.88 -23.24
CA ILE A 489 -5.86 -22.42 -23.11
C ILE A 489 -4.51 -22.02 -22.54
N GLY A 490 -3.76 -21.21 -23.28
CA GLY A 490 -2.45 -20.70 -22.84
C GLY A 490 -1.30 -21.72 -22.96
N LEU A 491 -1.47 -22.76 -23.77
CA LEU A 491 -0.41 -23.68 -24.20
C LEU A 491 0.12 -23.25 -25.59
N PRO A 492 1.35 -23.65 -25.97
CA PRO A 492 1.80 -23.53 -27.36
C PRO A 492 0.90 -24.34 -28.30
N ALA A 493 0.71 -23.84 -29.53
CA ALA A 493 -0.07 -24.55 -30.54
C ALA A 493 0.63 -25.80 -31.07
N TYR A 494 1.97 -25.80 -31.09
CA TYR A 494 2.80 -26.90 -31.60
C TYR A 494 3.93 -27.23 -30.64
N ASP A 495 4.41 -28.46 -30.70
CA ASP A 495 5.65 -28.88 -30.04
C ASP A 495 6.91 -28.52 -30.86
N ASP A 496 8.07 -29.02 -30.46
CA ASP A 496 9.35 -28.77 -31.14
C ASP A 496 9.53 -29.55 -32.45
N GLU A 497 8.73 -30.60 -32.68
CA GLU A 497 8.67 -31.36 -33.93
C GLU A 497 7.63 -30.78 -34.91
N GLY A 498 6.80 -29.83 -34.45
CA GLY A 498 5.75 -29.18 -35.22
C GLY A 498 4.43 -29.95 -35.19
N GLU A 499 4.29 -30.94 -34.31
CA GLU A 499 3.03 -31.65 -34.08
C GLU A 499 2.05 -30.76 -33.30
N ASP A 500 0.76 -30.89 -33.60
CA ASP A 500 -0.27 -30.12 -32.92
C ASP A 500 -0.37 -30.55 -31.45
N MET A 501 -0.29 -29.56 -30.55
CA MET A 501 -0.31 -29.82 -29.11
C MET A 501 -1.64 -30.45 -28.68
N GLU A 502 -2.77 -30.01 -29.21
CA GLU A 502 -4.07 -30.56 -28.81
C GLU A 502 -4.21 -32.02 -29.26
N ASP A 503 -3.70 -32.37 -30.44
CA ASP A 503 -3.66 -33.76 -30.94
C ASP A 503 -2.82 -34.67 -30.01
N ALA A 504 -1.63 -34.22 -29.60
CA ALA A 504 -0.79 -34.98 -28.66
C ALA A 504 -1.46 -35.19 -27.29
N LEU A 505 -2.18 -34.18 -26.79
CA LEU A 505 -2.94 -34.30 -25.54
C LEU A 505 -4.17 -35.21 -25.70
N PHE A 506 -4.81 -35.17 -26.87
CA PHE A 506 -5.92 -36.03 -27.25
C PHE A 506 -5.52 -37.49 -27.25
N ASP A 507 -4.43 -37.84 -27.92
CA ASP A 507 -3.90 -39.20 -27.96
C ASP A 507 -3.57 -39.72 -26.56
N ALA A 508 -2.99 -38.87 -25.71
CA ALA A 508 -2.70 -39.22 -24.33
C ALA A 508 -3.98 -39.49 -23.51
N ALA A 509 -5.04 -38.71 -23.71
CA ALA A 509 -6.32 -38.90 -23.03
C ALA A 509 -6.99 -40.22 -23.47
N ILE A 510 -7.04 -40.50 -24.78
CA ILE A 510 -7.57 -41.77 -25.31
C ILE A 510 -6.77 -42.96 -24.77
N GLY A 511 -5.44 -42.91 -24.91
CA GLY A 511 -4.55 -43.98 -24.45
C GLY A 511 -4.73 -44.28 -22.96
N ALA A 512 -4.95 -43.25 -22.14
CA ALA A 512 -5.24 -43.42 -20.71
C ALA A 512 -6.53 -44.21 -20.47
N ILE A 513 -7.63 -43.86 -21.15
CA ILE A 513 -8.93 -44.54 -20.99
C ILE A 513 -8.85 -45.99 -21.48
N GLU A 514 -8.21 -46.20 -22.64
CA GLU A 514 -8.04 -47.52 -23.24
C GLU A 514 -7.20 -48.46 -22.37
N SER A 515 -6.19 -47.92 -21.68
CA SER A 515 -5.37 -48.69 -20.73
C SER A 515 -6.14 -49.19 -19.50
N ILE A 516 -7.27 -48.57 -19.16
CA ILE A 516 -8.09 -48.97 -18.02
C ILE A 516 -9.04 -50.09 -18.46
N PRO A 517 -9.01 -51.27 -17.81
CA PRO A 517 -9.97 -52.34 -18.09
C PRO A 517 -11.41 -51.87 -17.91
N ARG A 518 -12.32 -52.22 -18.83
CA ARG A 518 -13.75 -51.82 -18.81
C ARG A 518 -14.40 -51.97 -17.43
N ALA A 519 -14.18 -53.10 -16.76
CA ALA A 519 -14.76 -53.38 -15.44
C ALA A 519 -14.31 -52.41 -14.33
N ARG A 520 -13.17 -51.72 -14.51
CA ARG A 520 -12.65 -50.72 -13.58
C ARG A 520 -13.08 -49.29 -13.93
N ARG A 521 -13.50 -49.02 -15.18
CA ARG A 521 -13.97 -47.69 -15.61
C ARG A 521 -15.24 -47.22 -14.92
N LYS A 522 -15.92 -48.10 -14.18
CA LYS A 522 -17.03 -47.74 -13.28
C LYS A 522 -16.62 -46.82 -12.14
N ASP A 523 -15.33 -46.80 -11.80
CA ASP A 523 -14.74 -45.84 -10.87
C ASP A 523 -14.38 -44.59 -11.66
N ILE A 524 -15.32 -43.64 -11.69
CA ILE A 524 -15.24 -42.43 -12.52
C ILE A 524 -14.09 -41.52 -12.05
N ASP A 525 -13.88 -41.38 -10.74
CA ASP A 525 -12.79 -40.59 -10.17
C ASP A 525 -11.42 -41.14 -10.60
N MET A 526 -11.28 -42.47 -10.62
CA MET A 526 -10.08 -43.13 -11.12
C MET A 526 -9.85 -42.85 -12.61
N VAL A 527 -10.90 -42.88 -13.45
CA VAL A 527 -10.80 -42.54 -14.88
C VAL A 527 -10.38 -41.08 -15.06
N GLN A 528 -11.02 -40.16 -14.33
CA GLN A 528 -10.67 -38.73 -14.36
C GLN A 528 -9.19 -38.51 -13.99
N GLU A 529 -8.71 -39.10 -12.89
CA GLU A 529 -7.33 -38.92 -12.45
C GLU A 529 -6.32 -39.55 -13.42
N ALA A 530 -6.65 -40.69 -14.05
CA ALA A 530 -5.80 -41.32 -15.05
C ALA A 530 -5.62 -40.43 -16.28
N VAL A 531 -6.73 -39.91 -16.83
CA VAL A 531 -6.70 -38.96 -17.95
C VAL A 531 -5.95 -37.69 -17.56
N ARG A 532 -6.25 -37.14 -16.38
CA ARG A 532 -5.59 -35.92 -15.87
C ARG A 532 -4.07 -36.08 -15.85
N ARG A 533 -3.59 -37.22 -15.36
CA ARG A 533 -2.15 -37.54 -15.29
C ARG A 533 -1.54 -37.73 -16.67
N ALA A 534 -2.22 -38.43 -17.57
CA ALA A 534 -1.73 -38.69 -18.92
C ALA A 534 -1.59 -37.39 -19.73
N VAL A 535 -2.64 -36.57 -19.77
CA VAL A 535 -2.63 -35.25 -20.43
C VAL A 535 -1.53 -34.36 -19.85
N ARG A 536 -1.41 -34.31 -18.52
CA ARG A 536 -0.37 -33.52 -17.83
C ARG A 536 1.05 -34.04 -18.11
N ALA A 537 1.22 -35.35 -18.32
CA ALA A 537 2.50 -35.95 -18.67
C ALA A 537 2.87 -35.69 -20.14
N ALA A 538 1.91 -35.80 -21.06
CA ALA A 538 2.08 -35.49 -22.48
C ALA A 538 2.47 -34.02 -22.68
N ALA A 539 1.75 -33.08 -22.06
CA ALA A 539 2.13 -31.67 -22.07
C ALA A 539 3.55 -31.44 -21.51
N ASN A 540 3.94 -32.16 -20.46
CA ASN A 540 5.29 -32.04 -19.92
C ASN A 540 6.36 -32.63 -20.84
N HIS A 541 6.01 -33.62 -21.67
CA HIS A 541 6.93 -34.19 -22.63
C HIS A 541 7.12 -33.24 -23.82
N ALA A 542 6.03 -32.77 -24.42
CA ALA A 542 6.03 -31.89 -25.60
C ALA A 542 6.47 -30.45 -25.30
N TRP A 543 6.06 -29.90 -24.15
CA TRP A 543 6.30 -28.48 -23.80
C TRP A 543 7.26 -28.29 -22.61
N GLY A 544 7.52 -29.33 -21.81
CA GLY A 544 8.34 -29.19 -20.60
C GLY A 544 7.62 -28.53 -19.42
N LYS A 545 6.32 -28.23 -19.53
CA LYS A 545 5.49 -27.70 -18.44
C LYS A 545 4.25 -28.55 -18.18
N LYS A 546 3.69 -28.41 -16.98
CA LYS A 546 2.55 -29.18 -16.50
C LYS A 546 1.31 -28.28 -16.34
N PRO A 547 0.40 -28.23 -17.33
CA PRO A 547 -0.79 -27.39 -17.25
C PRO A 547 -1.72 -27.82 -16.11
N VAL A 548 -2.60 -26.91 -15.71
CA VAL A 548 -3.75 -27.27 -14.87
C VAL A 548 -4.71 -28.07 -15.75
N VAL A 549 -5.09 -29.28 -15.34
CA VAL A 549 -5.95 -30.16 -16.15
C VAL A 549 -7.24 -30.46 -15.40
N THR A 550 -8.38 -30.18 -16.03
CA THR A 550 -9.72 -30.50 -15.54
C THR A 550 -10.36 -31.53 -16.45
N VAL A 551 -10.79 -32.66 -15.89
CA VAL A 551 -11.38 -33.76 -16.65
C VAL A 551 -12.83 -33.99 -16.21
N PHE A 552 -13.76 -33.91 -17.15
CA PHE A 552 -15.16 -34.27 -16.97
C PHE A 552 -15.40 -35.64 -17.57
N VAL A 553 -16.00 -36.54 -16.80
CA VAL A 553 -16.42 -37.86 -17.29
C VAL A 553 -17.90 -37.99 -17.02
N THR A 554 -18.70 -38.10 -18.08
CA THR A 554 -20.14 -38.22 -18.01
C THR A 554 -20.58 -39.58 -18.52
N ARG A 555 -21.50 -40.24 -17.81
CA ARG A 555 -22.11 -41.49 -18.27
C ARG A 555 -23.51 -41.20 -18.79
N VAL A 556 -23.83 -41.71 -19.98
CA VAL A 556 -25.14 -41.56 -20.64
C VAL A 556 -25.84 -42.89 -20.90
#